data_AF-A0A9P6WT75-F1
#
_entry.id   AF-A0A9P6WT75-F1
#
_cell.length_a   1.000
_cell.length_b   1.000
_cell.length_c   1.000
_cell.angle_alpha   90.00
_cell.angle_beta   90.00
_cell.angle_gamma   90.00
#
_symmetry.space_group_name_H-M   'P 1'
#
loop_
_entity.id
_entity.type
_entity.pdbx_description
1 polymer ?
#
loop_
_entity_poly.entity_id
_entity_poly.type
_entity_poly.pdbx_seq_one_letter_code
_entity_poly.pdbx_strand_id
1 'polypeptide(L)' 'MADDLRHLPFVDGLSRQTRGIIRQNLYVSLGIVAVLVPATIMGLSMGAAVAVHEGSTLLVVFNALRLLAYRNA' A
#
# COMPACT_ATOMS: atom_id res chain seq x y z
N MET A 1 10.56 20.12 22.43
CA MET A 1 9.63 19.78 21.32
C MET A 1 9.43 18.27 21.20
N ALA A 2 10.45 17.45 21.42
CA ALA A 2 10.32 15.99 21.56
C ALA A 2 9.87 15.54 22.97
N ASP A 3 9.91 16.46 23.94
CA ASP A 3 9.70 16.18 25.37
C ASP A 3 8.23 16.19 25.80
N ASP A 4 7.32 16.41 24.85
CA ASP A 4 5.89 16.51 25.13
C ASP A 4 5.20 15.17 24.89
N LEU A 5 5.15 14.34 25.95
CA LEU A 5 4.53 13.02 25.93
C LEU A 5 3.02 13.05 25.61
N ARG A 6 2.38 14.23 25.60
CA ARG A 6 0.97 14.39 25.26
C ARG A 6 0.64 14.01 23.81
N HIS A 7 1.63 13.95 22.92
CA HIS A 7 1.46 13.52 21.53
C HIS A 7 1.62 12.01 21.30
N LEU A 8 2.09 11.25 22.29
CA LEU A 8 2.32 9.81 22.16
C LEU A 8 1.06 9.02 21.76
N PRO A 9 -0.14 9.28 22.32
CA PRO A 9 -1.33 8.53 21.94
C PRO A 9 -1.75 8.74 20.48
N PHE A 10 -1.56 9.96 19.96
CA PHE A 10 -1.82 10.28 18.56
C PHE A 10 -0.88 9.54 17.63
N VAL A 11 0.42 9.58 17.93
CA VAL A 11 1.46 8.94 17.11
C VAL A 11 1.29 7.42 17.12
N ASP A 12 0.92 6.81 18.26
CA ASP A 12 0.61 5.37 18.32
C ASP A 12 -0.60 5.01 17.45
N GLY A 13 -1.70 5.76 17.54
CA GLY A 13 -2.88 5.55 16.72
C GLY A 13 -2.58 5.65 15.21
N LEU A 14 -1.87 6.71 14.82
CA LEU A 14 -1.42 6.91 13.44
C LEU A 14 -0.49 5.78 12.97
N SER A 15 0.44 5.36 13.82
CA SER A 15 1.37 4.25 13.53
C SER A 15 0.62 2.93 13.30
N ARG A 16 -0.38 2.62 14.13
CA ARG A 16 -1.21 1.42 13.97
C ARG A 16 -1.97 1.43 12.64
N GLN A 17 -2.58 2.57 12.27
CA GLN A 17 -3.26 2.67 10.98
C GLN A 17 -2.28 2.59 9.79
N THR A 18 -1.13 3.25 9.91
CA THR A 18 -0.05 3.21 8.92
C THR A 18 0.42 1.77 8.70
N ARG A 19 0.65 1.00 9.77
CA ARG A 19 1.01 -0.43 9.67
C ARG A 19 -0.05 -1.26 8.97
N GLY A 20 -1.33 -0.94 9.18
CA GLY A 20 -2.45 -1.56 8.46
C GLY A 20 -2.35 -1.33 6.95
N ILE A 21 -2.18 -0.08 6.53
CA ILE A 21 -2.04 0.30 5.12
C ILE A 21 -0.79 -0.33 4.50
N ILE A 22 0.34 -0.33 5.20
CA ILE A 22 1.59 -0.98 4.73
C ILE A 22 1.34 -2.47 4.45
N ARG A 23 0.68 -3.18 5.37
CA ARG A 23 0.36 -4.61 5.17
C ARG A 23 -0.55 -4.81 3.97
N GLN A 24 -1.58 -3.99 3.79
CA GLN A 24 -2.47 -4.06 2.62
C GLN A 24 -1.70 -3.87 1.32
N ASN A 25 -0.85 -2.83 1.27
CA ASN A 25 0.00 -2.55 0.11
C ASN A 25 0.94 -3.73 -0.20
N LEU A 26 1.54 -4.32 0.84
CA LEU A 26 2.40 -5.49 0.68
C LEU A 26 1.63 -6.68 0.10
N TYR A 27 0.43 -7.00 0.63
CA TYR A 27 -0.40 -8.07 0.10
C TYR A 27 -0.80 -7.84 -1.35
N VAL A 28 -1.19 -6.62 -1.70
CA VAL A 28 -1.55 -6.26 -3.08
C VAL A 28 -0.34 -6.44 -3.99
N SER A 29 0.79 -5.81 -3.69
CA SER A 29 2.01 -5.89 -4.52
C SER A 29 2.50 -7.32 -4.69
N LEU A 30 2.51 -8.11 -3.61
CA LEU A 30 2.94 -9.51 -3.68
C LEU A 30 1.94 -10.34 -4.49
N GLY A 31 0.64 -10.09 -4.37
CA GLY A 31 -0.40 -10.75 -5.15
C GLY A 31 -0.28 -10.46 -6.65
N ILE A 32 -0.01 -9.20 -7.03
CA ILE A 32 0.20 -8.82 -8.44
C ILE A 32 1.39 -9.56 -9.01
N VAL A 33 2.53 -9.59 -8.31
CA VAL A 33 3.71 -10.33 -8.76
C VAL A 33 3.42 -11.82 -8.86
N ALA A 34 2.75 -12.40 -7.86
CA ALA A 34 2.39 -13.81 -7.84
C ALA A 34 1.42 -14.22 -8.97
N VAL A 35 0.63 -13.28 -9.51
CA VAL A 35 -0.28 -13.52 -10.65
C VAL A 35 0.39 -13.21 -11.98
N LEU A 36 1.07 -12.06 -12.11
CA LEU A 36 1.67 -11.63 -13.37
C LEU A 36 2.81 -12.55 -13.80
N VAL A 37 3.66 -13.00 -12.87
CA VAL A 37 4.81 -13.85 -13.22
C VAL A 37 4.36 -15.17 -13.86
N PRO A 38 3.42 -15.95 -13.28
CA PRO A 38 2.88 -17.12 -13.97
C PRO A 38 2.14 -16.76 -15.26
N ALA A 39 1.35 -15.68 -15.27
CA ALA A 39 0.58 -15.29 -16.45
C ALA A 39 1.48 -14.95 -17.65
N THR A 40 2.59 -14.25 -17.44
CA THR A 40 3.57 -13.94 -18.49
C THR A 40 4.26 -15.20 -18.99
N ILE A 41 4.60 -16.14 -18.11
CA ILE A 41 5.15 -17.46 -18.50
C ILE A 41 4.13 -18.24 -19.35
N MET A 42 2.84 -18.15 -19.04
CA MET A 42 1.74 -18.77 -19.80
C MET A 42 1.37 -18.02 -21.09
N GLY A 43 2.06 -16.93 -21.43
CA GLY A 43 1.89 -16.22 -22.70
C GLY A 43 1.09 -14.92 -22.64
N LEU A 44 0.85 -14.35 -21.45
CA LEU A 44 0.32 -12.98 -21.35
C LEU A 44 1.27 -12.00 -22.05
N SER A 45 0.72 -11.13 -22.89
CA SER A 45 1.54 -10.16 -23.63
C SER A 45 2.25 -9.20 -22.67
N MET A 46 3.51 -8.87 -23.00
CA MET A 46 4.34 -8.03 -22.15
C MET A 46 3.71 -6.64 -21.94
N GLY A 47 3.07 -6.08 -22.98
CA GLY A 47 2.36 -4.81 -22.87
C GLY A 47 1.19 -4.85 -21.87
N ALA A 48 0.39 -5.92 -21.88
CA ALA A 48 -0.71 -6.10 -20.92
C ALA A 48 -0.17 -6.29 -19.49
N ALA A 49 0.88 -7.09 -19.33
CA ALA A 49 1.53 -7.29 -18.03
C ALA A 49 2.06 -5.97 -17.45
N VAL A 50 2.77 -5.16 -18.25
CA VAL A 50 3.27 -3.85 -17.84
C VAL A 50 2.11 -2.91 -17.48
N ALA A 51 1.06 -2.84 -18.30
CA ALA A 51 -0.09 -2.00 -18.00
C ALA A 51 -0.75 -2.33 -16.65
N VAL A 52 -0.87 -3.62 -16.32
CA VAL A 52 -1.40 -4.06 -15.01
C VAL A 52 -0.42 -3.75 -13.88
N HIS A 53 0.88 -3.98 -14.08
CA HIS A 53 1.91 -3.68 -13.09
C HIS A 53 1.93 -2.18 -12.75
N GLU A 54 2.02 -1.32 -13.76
CA GLU A 54 2.02 0.14 -13.57
C GLU A 54 0.68 0.64 -13.04
N GLY A 55 -0.44 0.11 -13.53
CA GLY A 55 -1.77 0.44 -13.01
C GLY A 55 -1.93 0.09 -11.53
N SER A 56 -1.26 -0.96 -11.07
CA SER A 56 -1.27 -1.34 -9.67
C SER A 56 -0.57 -0.33 -8.77
N THR A 57 0.49 0.33 -9.25
CA THR A 57 1.19 1.37 -8.47
C THR A 57 0.24 2.48 -8.07
N LEU A 58 -0.65 2.89 -8.98
CA LEU A 58 -1.69 3.87 -8.71
C LEU A 58 -2.65 3.39 -7.63
N LEU A 59 -3.08 2.12 -7.69
CA LEU A 59 -3.96 1.52 -6.66
C LEU A 59 -3.31 1.61 -5.28
N VAL A 60 -2.03 1.23 -5.16
CA VAL A 60 -1.28 1.26 -3.90
C VAL A 60 -1.12 2.70 -3.38
N VAL A 61 -0.86 3.66 -4.27
CA VAL A 61 -0.79 5.09 -3.95
C VAL A 61 -2.13 5.60 -3.43
N PHE A 62 -3.25 5.28 -4.09
CA PHE A 62 -4.58 5.65 -3.61
C PHE A 62 -4.88 5.07 -2.22
N ASN A 63 -4.45 3.83 -1.95
CA ASN A 63 -4.61 3.24 -0.62
C ASN A 63 -3.78 3.98 0.44
N ALA A 64 -2.57 4.42 0.09
CA ALA A 64 -1.73 5.23 0.97
C ALA A 64 -2.34 6.61 1.27
N LEU A 65 -2.98 7.25 0.29
CA LEU A 65 -3.66 8.54 0.47
C LEU A 65 -4.79 8.47 1.50
N ARG A 66 -5.35 7.29 1.78
CA ARG A 66 -6.36 7.10 2.83
C ARG A 66 -5.85 7.49 4.23
N LEU A 67 -4.54 7.44 4.45
CA LEU A 67 -3.91 7.88 5.70
C LEU A 67 -3.99 9.40 5.90
N LEU A 68 -4.05 10.20 4.83
CA LEU A 68 -4.22 11.66 4.93
C LEU A 68 -5.58 12.04 5.52
N ALA A 69 -6.57 11.16 5.40
CA ALA A 69 -7.89 11.35 5.99
C ALA A 69 -7.94 10.93 7.47
N TYR A 70 -6.82 10.50 8.08
CA TYR A 70 -6.77 10.18 9.50
C TYR A 70 -7.05 11.43 10.34
N ARG A 71 -8.22 11.46 10.96
CA ARG A 71 -8.55 12.40 12.03
C ARG A 71 -8.48 11.65 13.34
N ASN A 72 -7.88 12.29 14.34
CA ASN A 72 -7.93 11.84 15.74
C ASN A 72 -9.37 11.51 16.10
N ALA A 73 -9.64 10.23 16.36
CA ALA A 73 -10.84 9.80 17.07
C ALA A 73 -10.64 10.01 18.57
#